data_AF-A0A836S9S2-F1
#
_entry.id   AF-A0A836S9S2-F1
#
_cell.length_a   1.000
_cell.length_b   1.000
_cell.length_c   1.000
_cell.angle_alpha   90.00
_cell.angle_beta   90.00
_cell.angle_gamma   90.00
#
_symmetry.space_group_name_H-M   'P 1'
#
loop_
_entity.id
_entity.type
_entity.pdbx_description
1 polymer ?
#
loop_
_entity_poly.entity_id
_entity_poly.type
_entity_poly.pdbx_seq_one_letter_code
_entity_poly.pdbx_strand_id
1 'polypeptide(L)'
;MTQLIHKELTYIVRGVLFDVYNHLGPKLPEKFYQKAITFGLREQGITCEPEQKFEVIYRNQSAGKYKLDHWLENGKLILEIKVAPNIKPIHQAQTLSYLKLTNADLAIIANFGTKSLQDQRLPNFIRNKIVKFEWQPPPVNKHILYSELTARILEGLHRVHFTLGPGFIHRTYRDAMMIELQYQGLSYEHITKIQTYYKHYYIDVQEVQLIKVEGKVLLGVFALGMMDELMEIIMKKRMKHLRTQLGILANFYGEKLEIQRVFSTAD
;
A
#
# COMPACT_ATOMS: atom_id res chain seq x y z
N MET A 1 11.43 -31.16 -16.46
CA MET A 1 10.74 -29.98 -17.03
C MET A 1 9.89 -29.36 -15.93
N THR A 2 10.08 -28.08 -15.63
CA THR A 2 9.29 -27.38 -14.60
C THR A 2 7.86 -27.18 -15.10
N GLN A 3 6.87 -27.76 -14.42
CA GLN A 3 5.47 -27.64 -14.82
C GLN A 3 4.98 -26.20 -14.58
N LEU A 4 4.49 -25.54 -15.63
CA LEU A 4 3.95 -24.18 -15.54
C LEU A 4 2.54 -24.21 -14.93
N ILE A 5 2.36 -23.56 -13.78
CA ILE A 5 1.05 -23.36 -13.13
C ILE A 5 0.08 -22.70 -14.12
N HIS A 6 -1.11 -23.29 -14.35
CA HIS A 6 -2.12 -22.73 -15.26
C HIS A 6 -1.60 -22.38 -16.65
N LYS A 7 -0.83 -23.28 -17.27
CA LYS A 7 -0.22 -23.09 -18.59
C LYS A 7 -1.23 -22.60 -19.64
N GLU A 8 -2.32 -23.34 -19.86
CA GLU A 8 -3.32 -23.02 -20.90
C GLU A 8 -4.01 -21.68 -20.65
N LEU A 9 -4.47 -21.43 -19.41
CA LEU A 9 -5.05 -20.14 -19.03
C LEU A 9 -4.07 -18.98 -19.27
N THR A 10 -2.78 -19.17 -18.94
CA THR A 10 -1.74 -18.17 -19.20
C THR A 10 -1.63 -17.86 -20.69
N TYR A 11 -1.65 -18.87 -21.57
CA TYR A 11 -1.57 -18.65 -23.02
C TYR A 11 -2.75 -17.84 -23.53
N ILE A 12 -3.97 -18.18 -23.12
CA ILE A 12 -5.19 -17.45 -23.51
C ILE A 12 -5.12 -16.00 -23.03
N VAL A 13 -4.82 -15.78 -21.74
CA VAL A 13 -4.71 -14.43 -21.17
C VAL A 13 -3.67 -13.61 -21.92
N ARG A 14 -2.47 -14.14 -22.16
CA ARG A 14 -1.43 -13.43 -22.91
C ARG A 14 -1.86 -13.11 -24.34
N GLY A 15 -2.55 -14.03 -25.02
CA GLY A 15 -3.11 -13.79 -26.35
C GLY A 15 -4.02 -12.57 -26.36
N VAL A 16 -4.95 -12.46 -25.40
CA VAL A 16 -5.83 -11.30 -25.23
C VAL A 16 -5.04 -10.02 -24.94
N LEU A 17 -4.01 -10.08 -24.09
CA LEU A 17 -3.19 -8.90 -23.79
C LEU A 17 -2.49 -8.34 -25.05
N PHE A 18 -1.93 -9.22 -25.89
CA PHE A 18 -1.28 -8.83 -27.15
C PHE A 18 -2.31 -8.29 -28.15
N ASP A 19 -3.47 -8.93 -28.27
CA ASP A 19 -4.55 -8.48 -29.14
C ASP A 19 -5.02 -7.06 -28.76
N VAL A 20 -5.24 -6.83 -27.47
CA VAL A 20 -5.60 -5.50 -26.94
C VAL A 20 -4.50 -4.47 -27.20
N TYR A 21 -3.23 -4.84 -26.98
CA TYR A 21 -2.10 -3.93 -27.26
C TYR A 21 -2.04 -3.56 -28.74
N ASN A 22 -2.23 -4.51 -29.65
CA ASN A 22 -2.17 -4.29 -31.09
C ASN A 22 -3.30 -3.39 -31.59
N HIS A 23 -4.49 -3.50 -31.00
CA HIS A 23 -5.65 -2.67 -31.38
C HIS A 23 -5.62 -1.27 -30.77
N LEU A 24 -5.22 -1.13 -29.51
CA LEU A 24 -5.31 0.14 -28.77
C LEU A 24 -4.01 0.95 -28.77
N GLY A 25 -2.86 0.30 -29.02
CA GLY A 25 -1.55 0.89 -28.85
C GLY A 25 -1.21 1.19 -27.38
N PRO A 26 -0.07 1.84 -27.11
CA PRO A 26 0.43 2.08 -25.76
C PRO A 26 -0.07 3.40 -25.13
N LYS A 27 0.13 3.52 -23.81
CA LYS A 27 -0.05 4.76 -23.01
C LYS A 27 -1.47 5.32 -22.90
N LEU A 28 -2.51 4.53 -23.13
CA LEU A 28 -3.86 4.89 -22.70
C LEU A 28 -3.98 4.77 -21.17
N PRO A 29 -4.99 5.39 -20.52
CA PRO A 29 -5.20 5.19 -19.09
C PRO A 29 -5.52 3.73 -18.76
N GLU A 30 -5.04 3.20 -17.62
CA GLU A 30 -5.17 1.79 -17.22
C GLU A 30 -6.60 1.25 -17.33
N LYS A 31 -7.60 2.04 -16.95
CA LYS A 31 -9.04 1.68 -17.05
C LYS A 31 -9.50 1.31 -18.47
N PHE A 32 -8.86 1.84 -19.52
CA PHE A 32 -9.19 1.53 -20.90
C PHE A 32 -8.73 0.11 -21.24
N TYR A 33 -7.49 -0.23 -20.89
CA TYR A 33 -6.97 -1.59 -21.04
C TYR A 33 -7.77 -2.58 -20.18
N GLN A 34 -8.10 -2.21 -18.94
CA GLN A 34 -8.91 -3.06 -18.05
C GLN A 34 -10.24 -3.44 -18.71
N LYS A 35 -10.94 -2.46 -19.30
CA LYS A 35 -12.20 -2.68 -19.99
C LYS A 35 -12.03 -3.54 -21.24
N ALA A 36 -11.05 -3.26 -22.09
CA ALA A 36 -10.80 -4.01 -23.32
C ALA A 36 -10.42 -5.47 -23.05
N ILE A 37 -9.52 -5.70 -22.09
CA ILE A 37 -9.11 -7.04 -21.66
C ILE A 37 -10.31 -7.82 -21.11
N THR A 38 -11.19 -7.18 -20.35
CA THR A 38 -12.40 -7.83 -19.83
C THR A 38 -13.27 -8.37 -20.97
N PHE A 39 -13.44 -7.62 -22.07
CA PHE A 39 -14.18 -8.09 -23.24
C PHE A 39 -13.47 -9.27 -23.91
N GLY A 40 -12.18 -9.13 -24.23
CA GLY A 40 -11.41 -10.18 -24.90
C GLY A 40 -11.34 -11.49 -24.08
N LEU A 41 -11.18 -11.41 -22.75
CA LEU A 41 -11.20 -12.60 -21.89
C LEU A 41 -12.55 -13.30 -21.90
N ARG A 42 -13.66 -12.56 -21.87
CA ARG A 42 -15.01 -13.12 -21.90
C ARG A 42 -15.33 -13.78 -23.24
N GLU A 43 -14.87 -13.22 -24.34
CA GLU A 43 -15.00 -13.83 -25.68
C GLU A 43 -14.26 -15.17 -25.77
N GLN A 44 -13.15 -15.32 -25.05
CA GLN A 44 -12.41 -16.58 -24.91
C GLN A 44 -13.03 -17.54 -23.87
N GLY A 45 -14.21 -17.21 -23.32
CA GLY A 45 -14.90 -18.03 -22.32
C GLY A 45 -14.25 -18.04 -20.93
N ILE A 46 -13.35 -17.09 -20.64
CA ILE A 46 -12.68 -16.99 -19.34
C ILE A 46 -13.56 -16.24 -18.35
N THR A 47 -13.80 -16.84 -17.18
CA THR A 47 -14.49 -16.17 -16.08
C THR A 47 -13.60 -15.07 -15.52
N CYS A 48 -14.07 -13.81 -15.62
CA CYS A 48 -13.30 -12.63 -15.29
C CYS A 48 -14.15 -11.65 -14.45
N GLU A 49 -13.74 -11.43 -13.21
CA GLU A 49 -14.31 -10.47 -12.27
C GLU A 49 -13.38 -9.23 -12.17
N PRO A 50 -13.68 -8.15 -12.92
CA PRO A 50 -12.92 -6.90 -12.79
C PRO A 50 -13.25 -6.20 -11.48
N GLU A 51 -12.28 -5.47 -10.92
CA GLU A 51 -12.44 -4.69 -9.67
C GLU A 51 -12.91 -5.52 -8.45
N GLN A 52 -12.61 -6.82 -8.43
CA GLN A 52 -13.04 -7.70 -7.36
C GLN A 52 -12.46 -7.24 -6.01
N LYS A 53 -13.34 -7.12 -5.00
CA LYS A 53 -13.00 -6.54 -3.69
C LYS A 53 -12.56 -7.63 -2.71
N PHE A 54 -11.39 -7.45 -2.11
CA PHE A 54 -10.86 -8.30 -1.04
C PHE A 54 -10.74 -7.51 0.25
N GLU A 55 -11.04 -8.14 1.37
CA GLU A 55 -10.85 -7.57 2.69
C GLU A 55 -9.39 -7.74 3.14
N VAL A 56 -8.74 -6.65 3.52
CA VAL A 56 -7.39 -6.67 4.06
C VAL A 56 -7.48 -6.91 5.56
N ILE A 57 -7.02 -8.06 6.02
CA ILE A 57 -7.04 -8.43 7.44
C ILE A 57 -5.67 -8.18 8.06
N TYR A 58 -5.64 -7.48 9.19
CA TYR A 58 -4.47 -7.31 10.04
C TYR A 58 -4.83 -7.69 11.47
N ARG A 59 -4.09 -8.60 12.09
CA ARG A 59 -4.37 -9.13 13.44
C ARG A 59 -5.84 -9.52 13.67
N ASN A 60 -6.40 -10.28 12.73
CA ASN A 60 -7.79 -10.76 12.74
C ASN A 60 -8.85 -9.63 12.73
N GLN A 61 -8.46 -8.40 12.37
CA GLN A 61 -9.34 -7.26 12.24
C GLN A 61 -9.25 -6.68 10.83
N SER A 62 -10.35 -6.09 10.36
CA SER A 62 -10.40 -5.44 9.05
C SER A 62 -9.56 -4.16 9.04
N ALA A 63 -8.58 -4.10 8.14
CA ALA A 63 -7.79 -2.90 7.81
C ALA A 63 -8.28 -2.29 6.47
N GLY A 64 -9.53 -2.54 6.10
CA GLY A 64 -10.15 -1.99 4.90
C GLY A 64 -10.24 -2.98 3.75
N LYS A 65 -10.51 -2.46 2.55
CA LYS A 65 -10.74 -3.27 1.34
C LYS A 65 -9.84 -2.82 0.21
N TYR A 66 -9.40 -3.78 -0.58
CA TYR A 66 -8.61 -3.56 -1.79
C TYR A 66 -9.35 -4.10 -3.02
N LYS A 67 -9.15 -3.47 -4.18
CA LYS A 67 -9.73 -3.89 -5.46
C LYS A 67 -8.60 -4.34 -6.38
N LEU A 68 -8.69 -5.56 -6.90
CA LEU A 68 -7.79 -6.02 -7.97
C LEU A 68 -8.28 -5.52 -9.33
N ASP A 69 -7.37 -5.36 -10.29
CA ASP A 69 -7.78 -5.06 -11.67
C ASP A 69 -8.64 -6.19 -12.24
N HIS A 70 -8.16 -7.43 -12.12
CA HIS A 70 -8.86 -8.63 -12.60
C HIS A 70 -8.62 -9.87 -11.73
N TRP A 71 -9.71 -10.51 -11.34
CA TRP A 71 -9.74 -11.82 -10.71
C TRP A 71 -10.26 -12.86 -11.69
N LEU A 72 -9.43 -13.84 -12.06
CA LEU A 72 -9.77 -14.81 -13.11
C LEU A 72 -9.97 -16.21 -12.54
N GLU A 73 -10.96 -16.91 -13.09
CA GLU A 73 -11.18 -18.35 -12.90
C GLU A 73 -11.18 -18.77 -11.42
N ASN A 74 -11.87 -18.00 -10.56
CA ASN A 74 -11.98 -18.24 -9.12
C ASN A 74 -10.63 -18.31 -8.39
N GLY A 75 -9.66 -17.48 -8.80
CA GLY A 75 -8.38 -17.32 -8.09
C GLY A 75 -7.21 -18.10 -8.66
N LYS A 76 -7.39 -18.69 -9.85
CA LYS A 76 -6.27 -19.26 -10.59
C LYS A 76 -5.27 -18.19 -11.03
N LEU A 77 -5.75 -17.01 -11.43
CA LEU A 77 -4.89 -15.94 -11.95
C LEU A 77 -5.39 -14.56 -11.55
N ILE A 78 -4.48 -13.73 -11.04
CA ILE A 78 -4.65 -12.28 -10.92
C ILE A 78 -3.97 -11.63 -12.13
N LEU A 79 -4.67 -10.70 -12.78
CA LEU A 79 -4.04 -9.85 -13.79
C LEU A 79 -3.98 -8.43 -13.25
N GLU A 80 -2.77 -7.88 -13.19
CA GLU A 80 -2.47 -6.50 -12.76
C GLU A 80 -2.03 -5.69 -13.98
N ILE A 81 -2.66 -4.54 -14.20
CA ILE A 81 -2.41 -3.68 -15.34
C ILE A 81 -1.54 -2.51 -14.91
N LYS A 82 -0.57 -2.17 -15.76
CA LYS A 82 0.28 -1.00 -15.57
C LYS A 82 0.41 -0.21 -16.85
N VAL A 83 0.54 1.10 -16.70
CA VAL A 83 0.98 2.00 -17.76
C VAL A 83 2.18 2.78 -17.25
N ALA A 84 3.35 2.17 -17.43
CA ALA A 84 4.61 2.68 -16.89
C ALA A 84 5.76 2.54 -17.91
N PRO A 85 6.86 3.30 -17.75
CA PRO A 85 8.04 3.17 -18.60
C PRO A 85 8.66 1.77 -18.62
N ASN A 86 8.45 0.98 -17.56
CA ASN A 86 8.84 -0.42 -17.44
C ASN A 86 8.11 -1.07 -16.25
N ILE A 87 8.08 -2.40 -16.20
CA ILE A 87 7.74 -3.12 -14.96
C ILE A 87 8.87 -2.88 -13.95
N LYS A 88 8.53 -2.31 -12.78
CA LYS A 88 9.48 -1.99 -11.71
C LYS A 88 9.41 -3.06 -10.60
N PRO A 89 10.48 -3.25 -9.81
CA PRO A 89 10.48 -4.12 -8.63
C PRO A 89 9.30 -3.85 -7.69
N ILE A 90 8.94 -2.57 -7.50
CA ILE A 90 7.76 -2.22 -6.71
C ILE A 90 6.46 -2.82 -7.24
N HIS A 91 6.24 -2.88 -8.56
CA HIS A 91 5.01 -3.50 -9.11
C HIS A 91 4.95 -4.99 -8.76
N GLN A 92 6.10 -5.67 -8.76
CA GLN A 92 6.20 -7.07 -8.36
C GLN A 92 5.88 -7.23 -6.88
N ALA A 93 6.47 -6.39 -6.02
CA ALA A 93 6.23 -6.43 -4.58
C ALA A 93 4.75 -6.19 -4.24
N GLN A 94 4.10 -5.22 -4.89
CA GLN A 94 2.66 -4.95 -4.75
C GLN A 94 1.83 -6.16 -5.16
N THR A 95 2.13 -6.75 -6.32
CA THR A 95 1.42 -7.93 -6.82
C THR A 95 1.60 -9.15 -5.91
N LEU A 96 2.78 -9.31 -5.31
CA LEU A 96 3.03 -10.35 -4.30
C LEU A 96 2.17 -10.14 -3.03
N SER A 97 1.97 -8.89 -2.59
CA SER A 97 1.02 -8.58 -1.51
C SER A 97 -0.40 -9.04 -1.86
N TYR A 98 -0.81 -8.90 -3.12
CA TYR A 98 -2.15 -9.32 -3.58
C TYR A 98 -2.28 -10.85 -3.66
N LEU A 99 -1.24 -11.54 -4.13
CA LEU A 99 -1.17 -13.00 -4.11
C LEU A 99 -1.28 -13.56 -2.68
N LYS A 100 -0.62 -12.89 -1.71
CA LYS A 100 -0.71 -13.23 -0.29
C LYS A 100 -2.11 -13.01 0.25
N LEU A 101 -2.71 -11.85 -0.04
CA LEU A 101 -4.03 -11.45 0.43
C LEU A 101 -5.14 -12.41 -0.04
N THR A 102 -5.12 -12.73 -1.32
CA THR A 102 -6.21 -13.43 -2.01
C THR A 102 -6.03 -14.95 -2.04
N ASN A 103 -4.81 -15.41 -1.71
CA ASN A 103 -4.39 -16.78 -1.91
C ASN A 103 -4.56 -17.26 -3.37
N ALA A 104 -4.36 -16.40 -4.37
CA ALA A 104 -4.36 -16.81 -5.78
C ALA A 104 -3.11 -17.60 -6.18
N ASP A 105 -3.22 -18.45 -7.21
CA ASP A 105 -2.11 -19.35 -7.62
C ASP A 105 -0.98 -18.62 -8.35
N LEU A 106 -1.35 -17.60 -9.13
CA LEU A 106 -0.48 -16.93 -10.08
C LEU A 106 -0.94 -15.48 -10.27
N ALA A 107 0.00 -14.57 -10.50
CA ALA A 107 -0.31 -13.28 -11.08
C ALA A 107 0.44 -13.05 -12.41
N ILE A 108 -0.13 -12.21 -13.26
CA ILE A 108 0.54 -11.62 -14.42
C ILE A 108 0.48 -10.10 -14.26
N ILE A 109 1.63 -9.43 -14.36
CA ILE A 109 1.70 -7.98 -14.50
C ILE A 109 1.81 -7.68 -15.98
N ALA A 110 0.88 -6.91 -16.54
CA ALA A 110 0.88 -6.49 -17.94
C ALA A 110 1.09 -4.98 -18.04
N ASN A 111 2.20 -4.55 -18.65
CA ASN A 111 2.55 -3.16 -18.84
C ASN A 111 2.34 -2.71 -20.29
N PHE A 112 1.45 -1.73 -20.47
CA PHE A 112 1.07 -1.13 -21.75
C PHE A 112 1.74 0.24 -21.98
N GLY A 113 2.67 0.66 -21.12
CA GLY A 113 3.33 1.97 -21.22
C GLY A 113 4.50 2.06 -22.21
N THR A 114 4.94 0.93 -22.77
CA THR A 114 6.15 0.81 -23.61
C THR A 114 5.86 0.61 -25.10
N LYS A 115 6.91 0.62 -25.94
CA LYS A 115 6.83 0.39 -27.41
C LYS A 115 6.35 -1.01 -27.82
N SER A 116 6.37 -1.94 -26.88
CA SER A 116 5.76 -3.27 -26.98
C SER A 116 5.06 -3.59 -25.67
N LEU A 117 4.12 -4.54 -25.67
CA LEU A 117 3.59 -5.10 -24.43
C LEU A 117 4.74 -5.74 -23.63
N GLN A 118 4.81 -5.45 -22.34
CA GLN A 118 5.66 -6.17 -21.41
C GLN A 118 4.77 -6.97 -20.47
N ASP A 119 5.11 -8.22 -20.21
CA ASP A 119 4.39 -9.03 -19.23
C ASP A 119 5.34 -9.82 -18.33
N GLN A 120 4.93 -10.04 -17.08
CA GLN A 120 5.69 -10.82 -16.11
C GLN A 120 4.79 -11.74 -15.30
N ARG A 121 5.10 -13.04 -15.30
CA ARG A 121 4.45 -14.04 -14.42
C ARG A 121 5.08 -14.05 -13.02
N LEU A 122 4.22 -14.09 -12.01
CA LEU A 122 4.59 -14.22 -10.61
C LEU A 122 3.81 -15.39 -9.99
N PRO A 123 4.36 -16.61 -9.99
CA PRO A 123 3.77 -17.73 -9.28
C PRO A 123 3.74 -17.47 -7.77
N ASN A 124 2.68 -17.91 -7.08
CA ASN A 124 2.57 -17.71 -5.63
C ASN A 124 3.42 -18.72 -4.84
N PHE A 125 4.75 -18.57 -4.89
CA PHE A 125 5.69 -19.38 -4.12
C PHE A 125 5.78 -18.99 -2.63
N ILE A 126 5.06 -17.95 -2.22
CA ILE A 126 4.97 -17.52 -0.82
C ILE A 126 3.76 -18.14 -0.11
N ARG A 127 2.85 -18.78 -0.85
CA ARG A 127 1.78 -19.59 -0.30
C ARG A 127 2.39 -20.65 0.63
N ASN A 128 2.02 -20.59 1.91
CA ASN A 128 2.52 -21.44 3.00
C ASN A 128 3.92 -21.11 3.56
N LYS A 129 4.59 -20.04 3.09
CA LYS A 129 5.81 -19.57 3.76
C LYS A 129 5.45 -18.82 5.04
N ILE A 130 5.78 -19.41 6.18
CA ILE A 130 5.71 -18.72 7.47
C ILE A 130 7.04 -18.00 7.67
N VAL A 131 7.05 -16.69 7.42
CA VAL A 131 8.19 -15.84 7.77
C VAL A 131 7.85 -15.12 9.06
N LYS A 132 8.68 -15.29 10.09
CA LYS A 132 8.53 -14.57 11.36
C LYS A 132 9.05 -13.15 11.19
N PHE A 133 8.31 -12.19 11.73
CA PHE A 133 8.81 -10.82 11.85
C PHE A 133 9.89 -10.77 12.93
N GLU A 134 11.11 -10.43 12.51
CA GLU A 134 12.23 -10.18 13.41
C GLU A 134 12.51 -8.68 13.42
N TRP A 135 12.58 -8.13 14.62
CA TRP A 135 12.82 -6.70 14.83
C TRP A 135 13.88 -6.50 15.89
N GLN A 136 14.87 -5.67 15.55
CA GLN A 136 15.87 -5.21 16.50
C GLN A 136 15.51 -3.77 16.88
N PRO A 137 15.07 -3.53 18.12
CA PRO A 137 14.71 -2.19 18.54
C PRO A 137 15.95 -1.29 18.51
N PRO A 138 15.80 -0.02 18.07
CA PRO A 138 16.89 0.94 18.21
C PRO A 138 17.23 1.11 19.70
N PRO A 139 18.52 1.34 20.05
CA PRO A 139 18.92 1.50 21.44
C PRO A 139 18.16 2.65 22.09
N VAL A 140 17.60 2.39 23.27
CA VAL A 140 16.88 3.40 24.05
C VAL A 140 17.88 4.42 24.55
N ASN A 141 17.79 5.64 24.00
CA ASN A 141 18.61 6.76 24.43
C ASN A 141 17.73 7.74 25.22
N LYS A 142 18.05 7.96 26.50
CA LYS A 142 17.30 8.87 27.39
C LYS A 142 17.38 10.33 26.96
N HIS A 143 18.37 10.70 26.15
CA HIS A 143 18.52 12.04 25.60
C HIS A 143 17.65 12.28 24.35
N ILE A 144 17.05 11.22 23.80
CA ILE A 144 16.13 11.31 22.66
C ILE A 144 14.70 11.39 23.18
N LEU A 145 13.97 12.39 22.70
CA LEU A 145 12.58 12.63 23.04
C LEU A 145 11.71 11.39 22.77
N TYR A 146 11.02 10.92 23.81
CA TYR A 146 10.12 9.75 23.77
C TYR A 146 10.77 8.50 23.16
N SER A 147 12.04 8.21 23.46
CA SER A 147 12.80 7.13 22.81
C SER A 147 12.13 5.76 22.87
N GLU A 148 11.59 5.35 24.02
CA GLU A 148 10.88 4.07 24.18
C GLU A 148 9.57 4.03 23.36
N LEU A 149 8.73 5.05 23.49
CA LEU A 149 7.49 5.18 22.72
C LEU A 149 7.78 5.19 21.20
N THR A 150 8.82 5.91 20.79
CA THR A 150 9.25 5.98 19.39
C THR A 150 9.70 4.61 18.90
N ALA A 151 10.47 3.85 19.68
CA ALA A 151 10.91 2.50 19.32
C ALA A 151 9.70 1.56 19.09
N ARG A 152 8.67 1.66 19.94
CA ARG A 152 7.43 0.86 19.81
C ARG A 152 6.59 1.25 18.59
N ILE A 153 6.46 2.55 18.31
CA ILE A 153 5.80 3.03 17.09
C ILE A 153 6.53 2.51 15.85
N LEU A 154 7.87 2.58 15.83
CA LEU A 154 8.67 2.09 14.71
C LEU A 154 8.54 0.58 14.53
N GLU A 155 8.58 -0.20 15.62
CA GLU A 155 8.29 -1.63 15.58
C GLU A 155 6.93 -1.89 14.92
N GLY A 156 5.90 -1.16 15.34
CA GLY A 156 4.56 -1.30 14.79
C GLY A 156 4.51 -0.99 13.29
N LEU A 157 5.13 0.12 12.87
CA LEU A 157 5.21 0.49 11.45
C LEU A 157 5.92 -0.58 10.61
N HIS A 158 7.07 -1.08 11.07
CA HIS A 158 7.80 -2.13 10.39
C HIS A 158 7.02 -3.45 10.36
N ARG A 159 6.32 -3.79 11.45
CA ARG A 159 5.47 -4.99 11.50
C ARG A 159 4.30 -4.90 10.53
N VAL A 160 3.63 -3.76 10.46
CA VAL A 160 2.54 -3.52 9.49
C VAL A 160 3.07 -3.65 8.07
N HIS A 161 4.19 -3.00 7.74
CA HIS A 161 4.79 -3.07 6.40
C HIS A 161 5.24 -4.48 6.04
N PHE A 162 5.90 -5.19 6.96
CA PHE A 162 6.29 -6.59 6.76
C PHE A 162 5.10 -7.53 6.57
N THR A 163 4.02 -7.31 7.34
CA THR A 163 2.86 -8.20 7.33
C THR A 163 2.02 -8.01 6.07
N LEU A 164 1.73 -6.77 5.71
CA LEU A 164 0.87 -6.46 4.57
C LEU A 164 1.66 -6.41 3.25
N GLY A 165 2.90 -5.94 3.27
CA GLY A 165 3.65 -5.57 2.06
C GLY A 165 3.15 -4.25 1.46
N PRO A 166 3.81 -3.75 0.39
CA PRO A 166 3.38 -2.55 -0.33
C PRO A 166 2.15 -2.82 -1.21
N GLY A 167 1.51 -1.75 -1.72
CA GLY A 167 0.46 -1.83 -2.75
C GLY A 167 -0.94 -1.44 -2.30
N PHE A 168 -1.15 -1.37 -0.99
CA PHE A 168 -2.43 -0.90 -0.47
C PHE A 168 -2.51 0.62 -0.43
N ILE A 169 -3.73 1.13 -0.37
CA ILE A 169 -3.96 2.56 -0.20
C ILE A 169 -3.58 2.98 1.23
N HIS A 170 -3.15 4.24 1.40
CA HIS A 170 -2.71 4.78 2.69
C HIS A 170 -3.70 4.56 3.85
N ARG A 171 -5.02 4.55 3.58
CA ARG A 171 -6.06 4.23 4.57
C ARG A 171 -5.85 2.84 5.18
N THR A 172 -5.52 1.85 4.37
CA THR A 172 -5.29 0.48 4.84
C THR A 172 -4.12 0.40 5.81
N TYR A 173 -3.01 1.06 5.50
CA TYR A 173 -1.87 1.11 6.42
C TYR A 173 -2.18 1.88 7.71
N ARG A 174 -2.97 2.96 7.62
CA ARG A 174 -3.40 3.72 8.79
C ARG A 174 -4.29 2.87 9.71
N ASP A 175 -5.27 2.18 9.14
CA ASP A 175 -6.18 1.31 9.90
C ASP A 175 -5.41 0.14 10.53
N ALA A 176 -4.49 -0.49 9.78
CA ALA A 176 -3.59 -1.51 10.31
C ALA A 176 -2.68 -0.98 11.43
N MET A 177 -2.18 0.25 11.31
CA MET A 177 -1.36 0.88 12.34
C MET A 177 -2.17 1.14 13.62
N MET A 178 -3.42 1.60 13.50
CA MET A 178 -4.30 1.78 14.66
C MET A 178 -4.58 0.44 15.37
N ILE A 179 -4.80 -0.63 14.60
CA ILE A 179 -4.92 -2.00 15.15
C ILE A 179 -3.63 -2.43 15.86
N GLU A 180 -2.45 -2.17 15.27
CA GLU A 180 -1.16 -2.49 15.86
C GLU A 180 -0.91 -1.74 17.17
N LEU A 181 -1.21 -0.44 17.22
CA LEU A 181 -1.10 0.37 18.44
C LEU A 181 -1.99 -0.19 19.56
N GLN A 182 -3.24 -0.53 19.23
CA GLN A 182 -4.15 -1.16 20.19
C GLN A 182 -3.62 -2.51 20.69
N TYR A 183 -3.08 -3.34 19.80
CA TYR A 183 -2.48 -4.63 20.17
C TYR A 183 -1.27 -4.46 21.08
N GLN A 184 -0.48 -3.40 20.88
CA GLN A 184 0.62 -3.06 21.78
C GLN A 184 0.14 -2.43 23.09
N GLY A 185 -1.15 -2.09 23.25
CA GLY A 185 -1.66 -1.38 24.42
C GLY A 185 -1.24 0.09 24.47
N LEU A 186 -0.97 0.71 23.31
CA LEU A 186 -0.74 2.14 23.18
C LEU A 186 -2.06 2.87 22.91
N SER A 187 -2.36 3.87 23.71
CA SER A 187 -3.46 4.79 23.47
C SER A 187 -3.18 5.66 22.24
N TYR A 188 -4.23 5.93 21.46
CA TYR A 188 -4.13 6.81 20.31
C TYR A 188 -5.44 7.56 20.04
N GLU A 189 -5.33 8.70 19.39
CA GLU A 189 -6.43 9.50 18.87
C GLU A 189 -6.31 9.59 17.34
N HIS A 190 -7.36 9.21 16.62
CA HIS A 190 -7.43 9.39 15.17
C HIS A 190 -7.97 10.79 14.86
N ILE A 191 -7.06 11.68 14.49
CA ILE A 191 -7.37 13.07 14.18
C ILE A 191 -7.76 13.12 12.70
N THR A 192 -9.06 13.24 12.45
CA THR A 192 -9.62 13.35 11.09
C THR A 192 -9.77 14.78 10.61
N LYS A 193 -9.74 15.74 11.54
CA LYS A 193 -10.07 17.14 11.31
C LYS A 193 -9.28 18.02 12.28
N ILE A 194 -8.80 19.17 11.80
CA ILE A 194 -8.21 20.22 12.65
C ILE A 194 -8.84 21.57 12.33
N GLN A 195 -9.00 22.41 13.34
CA GLN A 195 -9.50 23.77 13.14
C GLN A 195 -8.38 24.65 12.59
N THR A 196 -8.69 25.42 11.55
CA THR A 196 -7.74 26.35 10.93
C THR A 196 -8.07 27.78 11.34
N TYR A 197 -7.03 28.50 11.73
CA TYR A 197 -7.13 29.89 12.15
C TYR A 197 -6.20 30.77 11.33
N TYR A 198 -6.64 31.99 11.02
CA TYR A 198 -5.77 33.09 10.65
C TYR A 198 -5.69 34.04 11.85
N LYS A 199 -4.53 34.07 12.53
CA LYS A 199 -4.37 34.71 13.84
C LYS A 199 -5.39 34.12 14.83
N HIS A 200 -6.33 34.92 15.34
CA HIS A 200 -7.42 34.47 16.21
C HIS A 200 -8.75 34.25 15.48
N TYR A 201 -8.82 34.53 14.18
CA TYR A 201 -10.03 34.33 13.39
C TYR A 201 -10.11 32.88 12.94
N TYR A 202 -11.15 32.18 13.37
CA TYR A 202 -11.50 30.87 12.85
C TYR A 202 -11.83 30.98 11.35
N ILE A 203 -11.24 30.12 10.54
CA ILE A 203 -11.46 30.07 9.09
C ILE A 203 -12.40 28.92 8.76
N ASP A 204 -11.92 27.70 8.93
CA ASP A 204 -12.71 26.48 8.70
C ASP A 204 -11.99 25.26 9.31
N VAL A 205 -12.62 24.10 9.22
CA VAL A 205 -12.02 22.81 9.52
C VAL A 205 -11.29 22.26 8.31
N GLN A 206 -10.02 21.90 8.50
CA GLN A 206 -9.23 21.17 7.52
C GLN A 206 -9.36 19.66 7.78
N GLU A 207 -9.65 18.88 6.74
CA GLU A 207 -9.53 17.42 6.81
C GLU A 207 -8.07 16.99 6.89
N VAL A 208 -7.77 16.15 7.88
CA VAL A 208 -6.47 15.51 8.06
C VAL A 208 -6.68 14.04 8.37
N GLN A 209 -5.64 13.23 8.37
CA GLN A 209 -5.74 11.81 8.73
C GLN A 209 -4.48 11.42 9.50
N LEU A 210 -4.38 11.92 10.73
CA LEU A 210 -3.21 11.75 11.59
C LEU A 210 -3.55 10.90 12.81
N ILE A 211 -2.55 10.22 13.36
CA ILE A 211 -2.70 9.45 14.59
C ILE A 211 -1.85 10.12 15.67
N LYS A 212 -2.47 10.58 16.77
CA LYS A 212 -1.75 11.10 17.93
C LYS A 212 -1.62 9.99 18.96
N VAL A 213 -0.40 9.50 19.17
CA VAL A 213 -0.10 8.34 20.01
C VAL A 213 0.34 8.83 21.40
N GLU A 214 -0.25 8.27 22.46
CA GLU A 214 0.04 8.58 23.87
C GLU A 214 0.00 10.09 24.19
N GLY A 215 -0.79 10.85 23.43
CA GLY A 215 -0.83 12.32 23.53
C GLY A 215 0.47 13.05 23.13
N LYS A 216 1.53 12.33 22.73
CA LYS A 216 2.91 12.83 22.64
C LYS A 216 3.48 12.88 21.22
N VAL A 217 3.18 11.86 20.40
CA VAL A 217 3.77 11.68 19.07
C VAL A 217 2.69 11.77 18.00
N LEU A 218 2.93 12.58 16.97
CA LEU A 218 2.01 12.72 15.84
C LEU A 218 2.49 11.90 14.64
N LEU A 219 1.71 10.90 14.24
CA LEU A 219 2.05 9.97 13.17
C LEU A 219 1.22 10.27 11.90
N GLY A 220 1.91 10.48 10.78
CA GLY A 220 1.33 10.52 9.45
C GLY A 220 1.69 9.25 8.66
N VAL A 221 0.68 8.57 8.14
CA VAL A 221 0.82 7.32 7.37
C VAL A 221 0.47 7.59 5.90
N PHE A 222 1.39 7.23 5.00
CA PHE A 222 1.32 7.52 3.57
C PHE A 222 1.63 6.29 2.72
N ALA A 223 1.27 6.35 1.45
CA ALA A 223 1.65 5.40 0.41
C ALA A 223 1.86 6.16 -0.90
N LEU A 224 2.89 7.02 -0.92
CA LEU A 224 3.23 7.93 -2.01
C LEU A 224 4.53 7.51 -2.69
N GLY A 225 4.63 7.70 -4.00
CA GLY A 225 5.85 7.36 -4.76
C GLY A 225 7.10 8.12 -4.32
N MET A 226 6.93 9.26 -3.65
CA MET A 226 7.99 10.09 -3.10
C MET A 226 7.43 10.90 -1.92
N MET A 227 8.26 11.11 -0.90
CA MET A 227 8.02 12.10 0.15
C MET A 227 8.77 13.39 -0.20
N ASP A 228 8.10 14.53 -0.14
CA ASP A 228 8.69 15.85 -0.38
C ASP A 228 8.87 16.66 0.91
N GLU A 229 9.63 17.76 0.81
CA GLU A 229 9.91 18.65 1.95
C GLU A 229 8.66 19.36 2.48
N LEU A 230 7.64 19.54 1.64
CA LEU A 230 6.40 20.20 2.04
C LEU A 230 5.66 19.38 3.11
N MET A 231 5.78 18.04 3.07
CA MET A 231 5.20 17.16 4.09
C MET A 231 5.78 17.46 5.49
N GLU A 232 7.07 17.71 5.61
CA GLU A 232 7.72 18.09 6.87
C GLU A 232 7.18 19.43 7.39
N ILE A 233 7.11 20.43 6.52
CA ILE A 233 6.61 21.77 6.85
C ILE A 233 5.16 21.69 7.35
N ILE A 234 4.30 20.95 6.63
CA ILE A 234 2.91 20.71 7.02
C ILE A 234 2.85 19.98 8.36
N MET A 235 3.69 18.96 8.57
CA MET A 235 3.73 18.21 9.83
C MET A 235 4.11 19.12 11.01
N LYS A 236 5.15 19.95 10.90
CA LYS A 236 5.54 20.93 11.95
C LYS A 236 4.38 21.86 12.31
N LYS A 237 3.67 22.40 11.33
CA LYS A 237 2.51 23.28 11.57
C LYS A 237 1.39 22.54 12.33
N ARG A 238 1.09 21.31 11.95
CA ARG A 238 0.09 20.47 12.61
C ARG A 238 0.51 20.09 14.03
N MET A 239 1.79 19.78 14.23
CA MET A 239 2.37 19.48 15.55
C MET A 239 2.21 20.64 16.53
N LYS A 240 2.46 21.88 16.08
CA LYS A 240 2.24 23.08 16.90
C LYS A 240 0.76 23.25 17.28
N HIS A 241 -0.15 23.06 16.34
CA HIS A 241 -1.60 23.12 16.62
C HIS A 241 -2.06 22.05 17.61
N LEU A 242 -1.51 20.83 17.49
CA LEU A 242 -1.88 19.67 18.30
C LEU A 242 -1.03 19.49 19.56
N ARG A 243 -0.12 20.43 19.84
CA ARG A 243 0.79 20.47 21.00
C ARG A 243 1.61 19.19 21.16
N THR A 244 2.23 18.74 20.08
CA THR A 244 3.16 17.60 20.07
C THR A 244 4.56 18.04 19.67
N GLN A 245 5.58 17.46 20.29
CA GLN A 245 6.98 17.82 20.03
C GLN A 245 7.68 16.89 19.02
N LEU A 246 7.16 15.68 18.82
CA LEU A 246 7.68 14.69 17.87
C LEU A 246 6.59 14.29 16.86
N GLY A 247 6.95 14.34 15.59
CA GLY A 247 6.17 13.83 14.46
C GLY A 247 6.92 12.69 13.78
N ILE A 248 6.18 11.75 13.21
CA ILE A 248 6.72 10.67 12.38
C ILE A 248 5.92 10.65 11.08
N LEU A 249 6.61 10.73 9.96
CA LEU A 249 6.05 10.49 8.63
C LEU A 249 6.51 9.11 8.19
N ALA A 250 5.56 8.21 7.90
CA ALA A 250 5.84 6.85 7.47
C ALA A 250 5.21 6.59 6.10
N ASN A 251 6.02 6.25 5.11
CA ASN A 251 5.59 5.99 3.74
C ASN A 251 5.76 4.50 3.39
N PHE A 252 4.63 3.83 3.17
CA PHE A 252 4.51 2.40 2.91
C PHE A 252 4.56 2.05 1.42
N TYR A 253 4.81 3.03 0.54
CA TYR A 253 4.77 2.80 -0.91
C TYR A 253 5.82 1.81 -1.39
N GLY A 254 7.05 1.90 -0.88
CA GLY A 254 8.19 1.15 -1.39
C GLY A 254 8.30 -0.29 -0.88
N GLU A 255 9.24 -1.03 -1.48
CA GLU A 255 9.70 -2.34 -0.97
C GLU A 255 10.31 -2.22 0.43
N LYS A 256 10.78 -1.02 0.80
CA LYS A 256 11.21 -0.67 2.14
C LYS A 256 10.31 0.43 2.66
N LEU A 257 10.02 0.36 3.95
CA LEU A 257 9.34 1.42 4.66
C LEU A 257 10.26 2.64 4.77
N GLU A 258 9.80 3.79 4.32
CA GLU A 258 10.47 5.07 4.49
C GLU A 258 9.93 5.77 5.73
N ILE A 259 10.81 6.22 6.62
CA ILE A 259 10.41 6.91 7.85
C ILE A 259 11.24 8.18 8.01
N GLN A 260 10.55 9.28 8.28
CA GLN A 260 11.16 10.55 8.64
C GLN A 260 10.63 11.01 9.99
N ARG A 261 11.54 11.38 10.89
CA ARG A 261 11.18 12.01 12.18
C ARG A 261 11.21 13.52 12.01
N VAL A 262 10.17 14.17 12.52
CA VAL A 262 10.00 15.63 12.46
C VAL A 262 9.97 16.16 13.89
N PHE A 263 10.81 17.15 14.18
CA PHE A 263 10.86 17.77 15.50
C PHE A 263 10.27 19.18 15.42
N SER A 264 9.49 19.54 16.43
CA SER A 264 9.04 20.91 16.66
C SER A 264 9.62 21.39 17.97
N THR A 265 10.11 22.64 17.99
CA THR A 265 10.34 23.34 19.24
C THR A 265 9.00 23.47 19.96
N ALA A 266 9.00 23.24 21.28
CA ALA A 266 7.88 23.67 22.10
C ALA A 266 7.92 25.20 22.11
N ASP A 267 6.82 25.83 21.69
CA ASP A 267 6.56 27.22 22.04
C ASP A 267 5.91 27.27 23.43
#